data_AF-A0ABD0P026-F1
#
_entry.id   AF-A0ABD0P026-F1
#
_cell.length_a   1.000
_cell.length_b   1.000
_cell.length_c   1.000
_cell.angle_alpha   90.00
_cell.angle_beta   90.00
_cell.angle_gamma   90.00
#
_symmetry.space_group_name_H-M   'P 1'
#
loop_
_entity.id
_entity.type
_entity.pdbx_description
1 polymer ?
#
loop_
_entity_poly.entity_id
_entity_poly.type
_entity_poly.pdbx_seq_one_letter_code
_entity_poly.pdbx_strand_id
1 'polypeptide(L)'
;LFNVGQAFRLGRYPIHWHLMGDVKFKSYVRGCGIHQSYNRAVTIHNTHNLLVERNVIYNIMGGAFFIEDGIETGNILQYNLAVFVKQSTSLLNDDVTPAAFWVTNPNNTIRHNAAAGGTHFGFWYRMHDNPDGPSYNPNICQKRVPLGQFFNNTVHSQGWFGLWIFQEYFPMRSGSCSYSTPAPAVFRRLTSWNNEKGAEWVNVGAVQFSEFLMVNNEKAGVEAKRIIQQHVSGWGLDGGAAVVNSTMVGHVDELGLGSNYCTARGVILPLDDGMSVINTKFVNFDRSSCAAIGVAEIVGTCIARFSGIQYYQSPNKAWFRWEHEVALVDTDG
;
A
#
# COMPACT_ATOMS: atom_id res chain seq x y z
N LEU A 1 -28.19 -3.08 3.26
CA LEU A 1 -28.19 -2.53 1.89
C LEU A 1 -27.76 -3.65 0.95
N PHE A 2 -28.60 -4.01 -0.01
CA PHE A 2 -28.42 -5.17 -0.90
C PHE A 2 -28.74 -4.78 -2.34
N ASN A 3 -27.96 -5.23 -3.33
CA ASN A 3 -28.12 -4.90 -4.76
C ASN A 3 -28.21 -3.38 -4.97
N VAL A 4 -27.19 -2.70 -4.47
CA VAL A 4 -27.07 -1.24 -4.45
C VAL A 4 -25.94 -0.78 -5.38
N GLY A 5 -25.80 0.54 -5.54
CA GLY A 5 -24.82 1.12 -6.45
C GLY A 5 -25.24 0.97 -7.92
N GLN A 6 -25.06 2.02 -8.71
CA GLN A 6 -25.33 1.96 -10.14
C GLN A 6 -24.01 1.78 -10.89
N ALA A 7 -23.85 0.67 -11.62
CA ALA A 7 -22.72 0.50 -12.53
C ALA A 7 -22.75 1.56 -13.63
N PHE A 8 -21.57 1.93 -14.15
CA PHE A 8 -21.40 2.90 -15.25
C PHE A 8 -21.92 4.31 -14.93
N ARG A 9 -22.15 4.62 -13.65
CA ARG A 9 -22.61 5.93 -13.18
C ARG A 9 -21.76 6.38 -11.99
N LEU A 10 -20.76 7.20 -12.29
CA LEU A 10 -19.91 7.83 -11.27
C LEU A 10 -20.77 8.64 -10.28
N GLY A 11 -20.40 8.63 -9.00
CA GLY A 11 -21.12 9.33 -7.93
C GLY A 11 -22.40 8.64 -7.41
N ARG A 12 -22.86 7.55 -8.06
CA ARG A 12 -24.06 6.79 -7.65
C ARG A 12 -23.70 5.61 -6.73
N TYR A 13 -23.04 5.94 -5.63
CA TYR A 13 -22.62 5.00 -4.59
C TYR A 13 -23.76 4.70 -3.60
N PRO A 14 -23.75 3.55 -2.91
CA PRO A 14 -24.76 3.21 -1.90
C PRO A 14 -24.85 4.23 -0.77
N ILE A 15 -23.70 4.69 -0.28
CA ILE A 15 -23.59 5.76 0.72
C ILE A 15 -22.51 6.73 0.26
N HIS A 16 -22.86 8.02 0.16
CA HIS A 16 -21.98 9.07 -0.34
C HIS A 16 -22.21 10.35 0.45
N TRP A 17 -21.20 10.80 1.19
CA TRP A 17 -21.15 12.18 1.67
C TRP A 17 -20.47 13.03 0.62
N HIS A 18 -21.23 13.96 0.05
CA HIS A 18 -20.79 14.74 -1.09
C HIS A 18 -20.72 16.21 -0.72
N LEU A 19 -19.51 16.72 -0.53
CA LEU A 19 -19.23 18.14 -0.30
C LEU A 19 -19.87 18.71 0.97
N MET A 20 -19.86 17.94 2.05
CA MET A 20 -20.50 18.32 3.31
C MET A 20 -19.64 19.23 4.20
N GLY A 21 -18.35 19.37 3.89
CA GLY A 21 -17.39 20.06 4.73
C GLY A 21 -17.19 19.37 6.08
N ASP A 22 -16.94 20.16 7.13
CA ASP A 22 -16.76 19.63 8.49
C ASP A 22 -18.11 19.26 9.14
N VAL A 23 -18.35 17.95 9.25
CA VAL A 23 -19.57 17.43 9.89
C VAL A 23 -19.44 17.29 11.41
N LYS A 24 -18.28 17.63 12.00
CA LYS A 24 -18.04 17.68 13.46
C LYS A 24 -18.47 16.40 14.20
N PHE A 25 -18.27 15.24 13.58
CA PHE A 25 -18.72 13.93 14.06
C PHE A 25 -20.24 13.83 14.34
N LYS A 26 -21.05 14.74 13.77
CA LYS A 26 -22.52 14.70 13.87
C LYS A 26 -23.16 13.81 12.81
N SER A 27 -22.39 13.36 11.83
CA SER A 27 -22.81 12.41 10.80
C SER A 27 -21.98 11.14 10.87
N TYR A 28 -22.59 10.02 10.50
CA TYR A 28 -21.95 8.71 10.57
C TYR A 28 -22.63 7.67 9.67
N VAL A 29 -21.92 6.58 9.37
CA VAL A 29 -22.51 5.27 9.03
C VAL A 29 -22.00 4.25 10.04
N ARG A 30 -22.93 3.58 10.71
CA ARG A 30 -22.62 2.66 11.81
C ARG A 30 -23.48 1.40 11.76
N GLY A 31 -22.86 0.24 11.89
CA GLY A 31 -23.57 -1.03 12.07
C GLY A 31 -24.31 -1.51 10.83
N CYS A 32 -23.91 -1.09 9.63
CA CYS A 32 -24.58 -1.43 8.39
C CYS A 32 -23.93 -2.64 7.68
N GLY A 33 -24.77 -3.50 7.10
CA GLY A 33 -24.37 -4.47 6.07
C GLY A 33 -24.58 -3.90 4.67
N ILE A 34 -23.55 -3.80 3.85
CA ILE A 34 -23.62 -3.35 2.45
C ILE A 34 -23.07 -4.46 1.56
N HIS A 35 -23.90 -5.10 0.75
CA HIS A 35 -23.44 -6.24 -0.04
C HIS A 35 -23.99 -6.29 -1.46
N GLN A 36 -23.20 -6.89 -2.34
CA GLN A 36 -23.48 -7.01 -3.77
C GLN A 36 -23.73 -5.64 -4.40
N SER A 37 -22.74 -4.76 -4.23
CA SER A 37 -22.77 -3.42 -4.81
C SER A 37 -22.15 -3.45 -6.21
N TYR A 38 -22.85 -2.86 -7.19
CA TYR A 38 -22.33 -2.67 -8.55
C TYR A 38 -21.45 -1.43 -8.68
N ASN A 39 -21.15 -0.79 -7.55
CA ASN A 39 -20.30 0.38 -7.41
C ASN A 39 -19.55 0.26 -6.05
N ARG A 40 -18.84 1.31 -5.63
CA ARG A 40 -18.20 1.43 -4.30
C ARG A 40 -19.19 1.14 -3.15
N ALA A 41 -18.74 1.07 -1.89
CA ALA A 41 -19.64 0.90 -0.75
C ALA A 41 -19.93 2.22 -0.02
N VAL A 42 -18.88 2.89 0.46
CA VAL A 42 -18.97 4.15 1.20
C VAL A 42 -17.95 5.11 0.62
N THR A 43 -18.41 6.26 0.14
CA THR A 43 -17.54 7.32 -0.39
C THR A 43 -17.65 8.57 0.46
N ILE A 44 -16.49 9.14 0.78
CA ILE A 44 -16.31 10.37 1.56
C ILE A 44 -15.65 11.39 0.63
N HIS A 45 -16.41 12.40 0.22
CA HIS A 45 -15.99 13.42 -0.72
C HIS A 45 -16.12 14.80 -0.07
N ASN A 46 -15.00 15.52 0.06
CA ASN A 46 -14.86 16.81 0.74
C ASN A 46 -15.67 16.90 2.03
N THR A 47 -15.48 15.89 2.85
CA THR A 47 -16.18 15.72 4.12
C THR A 47 -15.15 15.38 5.18
N HIS A 48 -15.22 16.08 6.31
CA HIS A 48 -14.23 16.01 7.39
C HIS A 48 -14.88 15.61 8.69
N ASN A 49 -14.10 14.97 9.57
CA ASN A 49 -14.58 14.55 10.89
C ASN A 49 -15.86 13.68 10.82
N LEU A 50 -15.95 12.79 9.82
CA LEU A 50 -17.00 11.79 9.68
C LEU A 50 -16.63 10.51 10.44
N LEU A 51 -17.64 9.83 10.99
CA LEU A 51 -17.47 8.52 11.63
C LEU A 51 -18.04 7.39 10.77
N VAL A 52 -17.19 6.46 10.37
CA VAL A 52 -17.54 5.25 9.61
C VAL A 52 -17.11 4.05 10.45
N GLU A 53 -18.04 3.37 11.11
CA GLU A 53 -17.65 2.27 12.00
C GLU A 53 -18.57 1.07 12.03
N ARG A 54 -18.00 -0.11 12.34
CA ARG A 54 -18.75 -1.35 12.58
C ARG A 54 -19.62 -1.76 11.38
N ASN A 55 -19.20 -1.40 10.18
CA ASN A 55 -19.87 -1.79 8.95
C ASN A 55 -19.26 -3.05 8.39
N VAL A 56 -20.10 -3.91 7.82
CA VAL A 56 -19.66 -5.11 7.09
C VAL A 56 -20.02 -4.91 5.64
N ILE A 57 -19.02 -4.99 4.76
CA ILE A 57 -19.23 -4.92 3.32
C ILE A 57 -18.77 -6.21 2.63
N TYR A 58 -19.55 -6.68 1.66
CA TYR A 58 -19.31 -7.95 0.99
C TYR A 58 -19.60 -7.87 -0.51
N ASN A 59 -18.70 -8.39 -1.35
CA ASN A 59 -18.91 -8.49 -2.80
C ASN A 59 -19.18 -7.11 -3.43
N ILE A 60 -18.17 -6.25 -3.40
CA ILE A 60 -18.24 -4.84 -3.82
C ILE A 60 -17.42 -4.66 -5.11
N MET A 61 -17.96 -3.95 -6.09
CA MET A 61 -17.25 -3.60 -7.32
C MET A 61 -16.54 -2.24 -7.17
N GLY A 62 -15.23 -2.19 -7.42
CA GLY A 62 -14.40 -0.98 -7.27
C GLY A 62 -13.95 -0.73 -5.83
N GLY A 63 -13.31 0.42 -5.61
CA GLY A 63 -12.77 0.81 -4.30
C GLY A 63 -13.87 0.94 -3.24
N ALA A 64 -13.75 0.23 -2.12
CA ALA A 64 -14.91 -0.07 -1.30
C ALA A 64 -15.24 1.05 -0.27
N PHE A 65 -14.33 1.29 0.68
CA PHE A 65 -14.32 2.51 1.51
C PHE A 65 -13.36 3.50 0.85
N PHE A 66 -13.90 4.58 0.29
CA PHE A 66 -13.15 5.51 -0.54
C PHE A 66 -13.17 6.92 0.03
N ILE A 67 -11.98 7.47 0.24
CA ILE A 67 -11.76 8.90 0.48
C ILE A 67 -11.38 9.50 -0.88
N GLU A 68 -12.20 10.40 -1.41
CA GLU A 68 -12.22 10.71 -2.85
C GLU A 68 -11.12 11.68 -3.27
N ASP A 69 -11.22 12.96 -2.90
CA ASP A 69 -10.42 14.01 -3.55
C ASP A 69 -9.06 14.25 -2.87
N GLY A 70 -8.84 13.72 -1.67
CA GLY A 70 -7.62 13.92 -0.91
C GLY A 70 -7.58 15.23 -0.11
N ILE A 71 -8.68 15.96 0.00
CA ILE A 71 -8.83 17.08 0.97
C ILE A 71 -9.38 16.59 2.32
N GLU A 72 -9.98 15.40 2.35
CA GLU A 72 -10.75 14.89 3.48
C GLU A 72 -9.83 14.52 4.65
N THR A 73 -10.01 15.18 5.79
CA THR A 73 -9.20 14.95 6.99
C THR A 73 -10.06 14.70 8.23
N GLY A 74 -9.44 14.11 9.26
CA GLY A 74 -10.06 13.88 10.56
C GLY A 74 -11.14 12.80 10.56
N ASN A 75 -11.40 12.12 9.45
CA ASN A 75 -12.37 11.04 9.39
C ASN A 75 -11.87 9.82 10.17
N ILE A 76 -12.79 9.09 10.78
CA ILE A 76 -12.50 7.89 11.55
C ILE A 76 -13.18 6.71 10.86
N LEU A 77 -12.37 5.82 10.28
CA LEU A 77 -12.81 4.53 9.76
C LEU A 77 -12.31 3.45 10.74
N GLN A 78 -13.24 2.86 11.51
CA GLN A 78 -12.88 1.89 12.54
C GLN A 78 -13.80 0.69 12.66
N TYR A 79 -13.25 -0.47 13.03
CA TYR A 79 -14.03 -1.69 13.26
C TYR A 79 -14.87 -2.12 12.05
N ASN A 80 -14.49 -1.73 10.83
CA ASN A 80 -15.19 -2.15 9.62
C ASN A 80 -14.57 -3.44 9.06
N LEU A 81 -15.39 -4.27 8.43
CA LEU A 81 -14.98 -5.48 7.74
C LEU A 81 -15.31 -5.33 6.25
N ALA A 82 -14.32 -5.54 5.39
CA ALA A 82 -14.49 -5.56 3.94
C ALA A 82 -14.09 -6.92 3.37
N VAL A 83 -15.01 -7.59 2.68
CA VAL A 83 -14.80 -8.93 2.13
C VAL A 83 -15.11 -8.94 0.64
N PHE A 84 -14.22 -9.54 -0.15
CA PHE A 84 -14.45 -9.77 -1.58
C PHE A 84 -14.70 -8.49 -2.38
N VAL A 85 -13.76 -7.54 -2.27
CA VAL A 85 -13.71 -6.34 -3.10
C VAL A 85 -13.09 -6.71 -4.44
N LYS A 86 -13.76 -6.37 -5.54
CA LYS A 86 -13.45 -6.86 -6.88
C LYS A 86 -13.22 -5.74 -7.85
N GLN A 87 -12.37 -6.03 -8.84
CA GLN A 87 -12.14 -5.20 -10.01
C GLN A 87 -13.44 -4.75 -10.66
N SER A 88 -13.49 -3.49 -11.09
CA SER A 88 -14.59 -2.92 -11.87
C SER A 88 -14.06 -2.04 -13.00
N THR A 89 -14.60 -2.23 -14.21
CA THR A 89 -14.31 -1.36 -15.36
C THR A 89 -15.37 -0.27 -15.54
N SER A 90 -16.29 -0.13 -14.58
CA SER A 90 -17.48 0.71 -14.71
C SER A 90 -17.36 2.09 -14.05
N LEU A 91 -16.17 2.43 -13.52
CA LEU A 91 -15.90 3.60 -12.67
C LEU A 91 -14.59 4.31 -13.08
N LEU A 92 -13.73 4.69 -12.13
CA LEU A 92 -12.44 5.30 -12.42
C LEU A 92 -11.45 4.22 -12.90
N ASN A 93 -10.41 4.63 -13.62
CA ASN A 93 -9.35 3.71 -14.05
C ASN A 93 -8.74 2.95 -12.86
N ASP A 94 -8.62 3.59 -11.70
CA ASP A 94 -8.11 2.98 -10.48
C ASP A 94 -9.01 1.85 -9.93
N ASP A 95 -10.31 1.84 -10.26
CA ASP A 95 -11.22 0.76 -9.87
C ASP A 95 -10.94 -0.55 -10.63
N VAL A 96 -10.05 -0.52 -11.64
CA VAL A 96 -9.54 -1.74 -12.24
C VAL A 96 -8.56 -2.47 -11.32
N THR A 97 -7.97 -1.75 -10.36
CA THR A 97 -7.06 -2.24 -9.31
C THR A 97 -7.53 -1.75 -7.93
N PRO A 98 -8.69 -2.22 -7.43
CA PRO A 98 -9.37 -1.60 -6.30
C PRO A 98 -8.75 -1.96 -4.95
N ALA A 99 -9.05 -1.13 -3.94
CA ALA A 99 -8.73 -1.40 -2.55
C ALA A 99 -9.99 -1.51 -1.69
N ALA A 100 -9.92 -2.32 -0.63
CA ALA A 100 -10.97 -2.32 0.38
C ALA A 100 -11.04 -0.98 1.14
N PHE A 101 -9.89 -0.39 1.44
CA PHE A 101 -9.75 0.95 2.01
C PHE A 101 -8.83 1.76 1.11
N TRP A 102 -9.39 2.72 0.38
CA TRP A 102 -8.65 3.63 -0.49
C TRP A 102 -8.58 5.01 0.15
N VAL A 103 -7.37 5.40 0.54
CA VAL A 103 -7.05 6.60 1.30
C VAL A 103 -6.22 7.55 0.43
N THR A 104 -6.77 8.70 0.06
CA THR A 104 -6.08 9.73 -0.74
C THR A 104 -5.48 10.86 0.11
N ASN A 105 -5.82 10.92 1.41
CA ASN A 105 -5.21 11.82 2.39
C ASN A 105 -4.83 11.06 3.67
N PRO A 106 -3.56 11.11 4.11
CA PRO A 106 -3.09 10.32 5.24
C PRO A 106 -3.57 10.85 6.60
N ASN A 107 -4.06 12.09 6.70
CA ASN A 107 -4.59 12.66 7.94
C ASN A 107 -6.02 12.20 8.23
N ASN A 108 -6.19 10.88 8.34
CA ASN A 108 -7.40 10.20 8.76
C ASN A 108 -7.03 9.08 9.75
N THR A 109 -8.01 8.63 10.54
CA THR A 109 -7.84 7.52 11.48
C THR A 109 -8.39 6.24 10.87
N ILE A 110 -7.49 5.31 10.52
CA ILE A 110 -7.78 3.98 9.99
C ILE A 110 -7.33 2.93 11.01
N ARG A 111 -8.27 2.40 11.81
CA ARG A 111 -7.91 1.47 12.89
C ARG A 111 -8.88 0.33 13.09
N HIS A 112 -8.41 -0.83 13.56
CA HIS A 112 -9.26 -1.97 13.91
C HIS A 112 -10.11 -2.49 12.74
N ASN A 113 -9.74 -2.20 11.50
CA ASN A 113 -10.47 -2.68 10.33
C ASN A 113 -9.89 -4.01 9.86
N ALA A 114 -10.73 -4.80 9.19
CA ALA A 114 -10.34 -6.05 8.55
C ALA A 114 -10.68 -6.04 7.05
N ALA A 115 -9.77 -6.55 6.22
CA ALA A 115 -9.98 -6.75 4.79
C ALA A 115 -9.64 -8.20 4.38
N ALA A 116 -10.51 -8.87 3.62
CA ALA A 116 -10.34 -10.29 3.28
C ALA A 116 -10.78 -10.62 1.84
N GLY A 117 -9.99 -11.43 1.13
CA GLY A 117 -10.42 -12.05 -0.13
C GLY A 117 -10.59 -11.08 -1.31
N GLY A 118 -9.97 -9.90 -1.29
CA GLY A 118 -10.10 -8.93 -2.38
C GLY A 118 -9.20 -9.27 -3.57
N THR A 119 -9.52 -8.76 -4.77
CA THR A 119 -8.72 -9.08 -5.96
C THR A 119 -7.36 -8.40 -5.99
N HIS A 120 -7.17 -7.26 -5.29
CA HIS A 120 -5.93 -6.48 -5.33
C HIS A 120 -5.47 -6.03 -3.95
N PHE A 121 -6.01 -4.93 -3.40
CA PHE A 121 -5.45 -4.31 -2.20
C PHE A 121 -6.39 -4.36 -1.00
N GLY A 122 -5.84 -4.61 0.19
CA GLY A 122 -6.57 -4.34 1.44
C GLY A 122 -6.62 -2.85 1.73
N PHE A 123 -5.46 -2.24 1.96
CA PHE A 123 -5.30 -0.83 2.24
C PHE A 123 -4.43 -0.18 1.16
N TRP A 124 -4.91 0.90 0.56
CA TRP A 124 -4.18 1.65 -0.44
C TRP A 124 -4.10 3.13 -0.05
N TYR A 125 -2.88 3.57 0.23
CA TYR A 125 -2.55 4.98 0.45
C TYR A 125 -2.02 5.55 -0.85
N ARG A 126 -2.86 6.37 -1.50
CA ARG A 126 -2.60 6.93 -2.82
C ARG A 126 -2.81 8.44 -2.83
N MET A 127 -1.80 9.14 -2.34
CA MET A 127 -1.80 10.59 -2.28
C MET A 127 -1.47 11.19 -3.65
N HIS A 128 -2.24 12.20 -4.05
CA HIS A 128 -1.93 13.04 -5.21
C HIS A 128 -1.05 14.21 -4.80
N ASP A 129 -0.55 14.98 -5.77
CA ASP A 129 0.23 16.21 -5.50
C ASP A 129 -0.60 17.29 -4.83
N ASN A 130 -1.84 17.46 -5.31
CA ASN A 130 -2.86 18.33 -4.75
C ASN A 130 -4.20 17.58 -4.78
N PRO A 131 -5.22 18.00 -4.00
CA PRO A 131 -6.56 17.45 -4.14
C PRO A 131 -7.05 17.57 -5.57
N ASP A 132 -7.76 16.57 -6.06
CA ASP A 132 -8.34 16.59 -7.40
C ASP A 132 -9.84 16.94 -7.33
N GLY A 133 -10.53 16.75 -8.47
CA GLY A 133 -11.97 16.89 -8.52
C GLY A 133 -12.51 18.28 -8.16
N PRO A 134 -13.78 18.35 -7.72
CA PRO A 134 -14.42 19.58 -7.24
C PRO A 134 -13.74 20.22 -6.02
N SER A 135 -12.84 19.49 -5.34
CA SER A 135 -12.17 19.95 -4.12
C SER A 135 -10.74 20.43 -4.33
N TYR A 136 -10.34 20.67 -5.60
CA TYR A 136 -9.00 21.11 -5.95
C TYR A 136 -8.51 22.29 -5.10
N ASN A 137 -7.34 22.13 -4.49
CA ASN A 137 -6.69 23.19 -3.72
C ASN A 137 -5.16 23.12 -3.85
N PRO A 138 -4.51 24.08 -4.52
CA PRO A 138 -3.07 24.04 -4.76
C PRO A 138 -2.22 24.23 -3.49
N ASN A 139 -2.83 24.66 -2.38
CA ASN A 139 -2.15 24.89 -1.12
C ASN A 139 -2.12 23.65 -0.22
N ILE A 140 -2.76 22.55 -0.65
CA ILE A 140 -2.77 21.28 0.07
C ILE A 140 -1.87 20.31 -0.68
N CYS A 141 -0.92 19.71 0.03
CA CYS A 141 0.02 18.74 -0.54
C CYS A 141 -0.11 17.40 0.18
N GLN A 142 -1.01 16.53 -0.27
CA GLN A 142 -1.37 15.29 0.46
C GLN A 142 -0.16 14.41 0.75
N LYS A 143 0.80 14.34 -0.18
CA LYS A 143 2.05 13.58 -0.03
C LYS A 143 2.91 14.04 1.15
N ARG A 144 2.71 15.27 1.65
CA ARG A 144 3.45 15.85 2.78
C ARG A 144 2.70 15.78 4.10
N VAL A 145 1.40 15.54 4.05
CA VAL A 145 0.53 15.59 5.22
C VAL A 145 0.95 14.52 6.25
N PRO A 146 1.06 14.88 7.55
CA PRO A 146 1.30 13.90 8.61
C PRO A 146 0.24 12.79 8.61
N LEU A 147 0.69 11.57 8.88
CA LEU A 147 -0.21 10.44 9.08
C LEU A 147 -1.07 10.68 10.32
N GLY A 148 -2.39 10.59 10.18
CA GLY A 148 -3.33 10.67 11.30
C GLY A 148 -3.16 9.47 12.22
N GLN A 149 -3.73 8.31 11.84
CA GLN A 149 -3.48 7.06 12.53
C GLN A 149 -3.72 5.87 11.60
N PHE A 150 -2.76 4.95 11.55
CA PHE A 150 -2.97 3.59 11.06
C PHE A 150 -2.62 2.61 12.18
N PHE A 151 -3.62 1.90 12.71
CA PHE A 151 -3.42 1.12 13.93
C PHE A 151 -4.25 -0.17 14.00
N ASN A 152 -3.59 -1.30 14.27
CA ASN A 152 -4.24 -2.56 14.61
C ASN A 152 -5.26 -3.00 13.55
N ASN A 153 -4.86 -2.92 12.27
CA ASN A 153 -5.65 -3.39 11.14
C ASN A 153 -5.23 -4.81 10.75
N THR A 154 -6.14 -5.53 10.12
CA THR A 154 -5.93 -6.91 9.67
C THR A 154 -6.25 -7.04 8.19
N VAL A 155 -5.43 -7.76 7.43
CA VAL A 155 -5.67 -7.98 6.01
C VAL A 155 -5.19 -9.35 5.56
N HIS A 156 -6.00 -10.05 4.78
CA HIS A 156 -5.55 -11.33 4.23
C HIS A 156 -6.21 -11.72 2.93
N SER A 157 -5.61 -12.72 2.28
CA SER A 157 -6.15 -13.32 1.05
C SER A 157 -6.43 -12.29 -0.04
N GLN A 158 -5.63 -11.23 -0.09
CA GLN A 158 -5.68 -10.26 -1.19
C GLN A 158 -4.90 -10.82 -2.37
N GLY A 159 -5.45 -10.67 -3.58
CA GLY A 159 -4.78 -11.10 -4.80
C GLY A 159 -3.41 -10.43 -4.98
N TRP A 160 -3.26 -9.17 -4.54
CA TRP A 160 -1.98 -8.45 -4.50
C TRP A 160 -1.58 -8.11 -3.06
N PHE A 161 -1.68 -6.85 -2.62
CA PHE A 161 -0.97 -6.39 -1.42
C PHE A 161 -1.89 -6.15 -0.22
N GLY A 162 -1.41 -6.48 0.97
CA GLY A 162 -2.13 -6.16 2.21
C GLY A 162 -2.23 -4.66 2.45
N LEU A 163 -1.09 -3.96 2.41
CA LEU A 163 -0.96 -2.51 2.44
C LEU A 163 -0.09 -2.04 1.27
N TRP A 164 -0.53 -1.03 0.55
CA TRP A 164 0.25 -0.40 -0.52
C TRP A 164 0.32 1.11 -0.36
N ILE A 165 1.53 1.66 -0.35
CA ILE A 165 1.80 3.11 -0.37
C ILE A 165 2.38 3.47 -1.72
N PHE A 166 1.57 4.10 -2.58
CA PHE A 166 1.90 4.34 -3.98
C PHE A 166 1.26 5.64 -4.51
N GLN A 167 1.94 6.46 -5.30
CA GLN A 167 3.34 6.31 -5.72
C GLN A 167 4.32 6.85 -4.67
N GLU A 168 3.93 7.94 -4.02
CA GLU A 168 4.85 8.79 -3.26
C GLU A 168 4.26 9.16 -1.90
N TYR A 169 5.09 9.09 -0.86
CA TYR A 169 4.75 9.63 0.44
C TYR A 169 5.95 10.20 1.20
N PHE A 170 5.94 11.51 1.44
CA PHE A 170 7.04 12.28 2.02
C PHE A 170 6.54 13.07 3.24
N PRO A 171 6.21 12.40 4.35
CA PRO A 171 5.57 13.05 5.50
C PRO A 171 6.45 14.16 6.08
N MET A 172 5.86 15.36 6.22
CA MET A 172 6.51 16.56 6.73
C MET A 172 5.83 17.04 8.00
N ARG A 173 6.59 17.61 8.94
CA ARG A 173 6.10 18.03 10.25
C ARG A 173 4.87 18.94 10.19
N SER A 174 4.84 19.88 9.23
CA SER A 174 3.72 20.83 9.08
C SER A 174 2.68 20.40 8.04
N GLY A 175 2.96 19.39 7.21
CA GLY A 175 2.13 19.04 6.06
C GLY A 175 2.06 20.09 4.93
N SER A 176 2.80 21.19 5.06
CA SER A 176 2.75 22.31 4.11
C SER A 176 3.50 22.00 2.81
N CYS A 177 3.03 22.61 1.72
CA CYS A 177 3.69 22.59 0.42
C CYS A 177 5.07 23.27 0.40
N SER A 178 5.34 24.20 1.33
CA SER A 178 6.57 25.01 1.32
C SER A 178 7.64 24.55 2.31
N TYR A 179 7.25 23.83 3.36
CA TYR A 179 8.17 23.36 4.39
C TYR A 179 8.53 21.89 4.17
N SER A 180 9.79 21.55 4.45
CA SER A 180 10.38 20.26 4.09
C SER A 180 11.03 19.52 5.25
N THR A 181 10.76 19.91 6.50
CA THR A 181 11.27 19.16 7.67
C THR A 181 10.55 17.81 7.75
N PRO A 182 11.25 16.68 7.52
CA PRO A 182 10.62 15.37 7.56
C PRO A 182 10.07 15.06 8.94
N ALA A 183 8.97 14.31 8.99
CA ALA A 183 8.43 13.77 10.22
C ALA A 183 8.00 12.31 9.99
N PRO A 184 8.41 11.36 10.85
CA PRO A 184 8.04 9.96 10.69
C PRO A 184 6.53 9.72 10.59
N ALA A 185 6.08 9.07 9.51
CA ALA A 185 4.75 8.48 9.41
C ALA A 185 4.81 7.02 9.84
N VAL A 186 4.31 6.72 11.04
CA VAL A 186 4.38 5.37 11.62
C VAL A 186 3.07 4.63 11.44
N PHE A 187 3.06 3.66 10.54
CA PHE A 187 1.97 2.68 10.41
C PHE A 187 2.19 1.59 11.45
N ARG A 188 1.24 1.41 12.37
CA ARG A 188 1.40 0.53 13.53
C ARG A 188 0.47 -0.67 13.48
N ARG A 189 1.00 -1.84 13.86
CA ARG A 189 0.22 -3.06 14.13
C ARG A 189 -0.65 -3.50 12.96
N LEU A 190 -0.06 -3.74 11.80
CA LEU A 190 -0.71 -4.49 10.73
C LEU A 190 -0.51 -5.99 10.93
N THR A 191 -1.57 -6.77 10.91
CA THR A 191 -1.48 -8.23 10.75
C THR A 191 -1.87 -8.59 9.32
N SER A 192 -0.96 -9.22 8.58
CA SER A 192 -1.15 -9.50 7.14
C SER A 192 -0.75 -10.93 6.78
N TRP A 193 -1.64 -11.69 6.14
CA TRP A 193 -1.30 -13.05 5.67
C TRP A 193 -1.94 -13.48 4.36
N ASN A 194 -1.32 -14.46 3.70
CA ASN A 194 -1.81 -15.05 2.45
C ASN A 194 -2.14 -14.01 1.36
N ASN A 195 -1.40 -12.91 1.32
CA ASN A 195 -1.44 -11.94 0.22
C ASN A 195 -0.25 -12.20 -0.71
N GLU A 196 -0.21 -11.59 -1.90
CA GLU A 196 1.02 -11.59 -2.72
C GLU A 196 2.16 -10.90 -1.96
N LYS A 197 1.88 -9.77 -1.31
CA LYS A 197 2.80 -9.06 -0.41
C LYS A 197 2.09 -8.58 0.84
N GLY A 198 2.74 -8.67 1.99
CA GLY A 198 2.18 -8.22 3.25
C GLY A 198 1.97 -6.70 3.30
N ALA A 199 3.04 -5.94 3.02
CA ALA A 199 3.00 -4.50 2.79
C ALA A 199 4.10 -4.07 1.80
N GLU A 200 3.81 -3.05 1.00
CA GLU A 200 4.78 -2.43 0.10
C GLU A 200 4.70 -0.90 0.17
N TRP A 201 5.86 -0.25 0.10
CA TRP A 201 5.94 1.14 -0.33
C TRP A 201 6.80 1.29 -1.58
N VAL A 202 6.48 2.30 -2.39
CA VAL A 202 7.24 2.59 -3.62
C VAL A 202 8.26 3.71 -3.39
N ASN A 203 7.86 4.98 -3.44
CA ASN A 203 8.77 6.11 -3.21
C ASN A 203 8.43 6.79 -1.89
N VAL A 204 9.29 6.67 -0.87
CA VAL A 204 8.99 7.25 0.45
C VAL A 204 10.10 8.11 1.03
N GLY A 205 9.69 9.00 1.94
CA GLY A 205 10.57 9.66 2.90
C GLY A 205 10.59 8.89 4.21
N ALA A 206 10.40 9.57 5.34
CA ALA A 206 10.38 8.98 6.68
C ALA A 206 9.10 8.14 6.96
N VAL A 207 8.90 7.02 6.24
CA VAL A 207 7.80 6.08 6.48
C VAL A 207 8.28 4.88 7.29
N GLN A 208 7.53 4.53 8.33
CA GLN A 208 7.90 3.45 9.25
C GLN A 208 6.76 2.43 9.40
N PHE A 209 7.11 1.16 9.29
CA PHE A 209 6.25 0.01 9.57
C PHE A 209 6.63 -0.57 10.92
N SER A 210 5.74 -0.42 11.90
CA SER A 210 6.03 -0.78 13.28
C SER A 210 5.05 -1.81 13.85
N GLU A 211 5.59 -2.80 14.55
CA GLU A 211 4.81 -3.87 15.20
C GLU A 211 3.96 -4.68 14.20
N PHE A 212 4.46 -4.86 12.97
CA PHE A 212 3.77 -5.63 11.94
C PHE A 212 3.95 -7.13 12.19
N LEU A 213 2.91 -7.92 11.90
CA LEU A 213 2.95 -9.38 11.84
C LEU A 213 2.62 -9.81 10.43
N MET A 214 3.62 -10.35 9.71
CA MET A 214 3.51 -10.76 8.32
C MET A 214 3.70 -12.26 8.22
N VAL A 215 2.70 -12.99 7.75
CA VAL A 215 2.71 -14.47 7.75
C VAL A 215 2.34 -14.99 6.38
N ASN A 216 3.12 -15.89 5.79
CA ASN A 216 2.77 -16.59 4.56
C ASN A 216 2.29 -15.67 3.41
N ASN A 217 2.95 -14.53 3.21
CA ASN A 217 2.70 -13.71 2.02
C ASN A 217 3.59 -14.24 0.88
N GLU A 218 3.11 -14.33 -0.35
CA GLU A 218 3.79 -15.07 -1.43
C GLU A 218 5.22 -14.58 -1.70
N LYS A 219 5.36 -13.30 -2.00
CA LYS A 219 6.63 -12.69 -2.41
C LYS A 219 7.37 -12.07 -1.25
N ALA A 220 6.68 -11.29 -0.43
CA ALA A 220 7.32 -10.56 0.66
C ALA A 220 6.41 -10.34 1.87
N GLY A 221 7.00 -10.39 3.07
CA GLY A 221 6.35 -9.82 4.26
C GLY A 221 6.26 -8.29 4.15
N VAL A 222 7.41 -7.64 3.98
CA VAL A 222 7.52 -6.22 3.62
C VAL A 222 8.41 -6.07 2.41
N GLU A 223 8.00 -5.24 1.46
CA GLU A 223 8.84 -4.82 0.34
C GLU A 223 9.00 -3.30 0.28
N ALA A 224 10.25 -2.86 0.29
CA ALA A 224 10.63 -1.48 0.11
C ALA A 224 11.22 -1.32 -1.29
N LYS A 225 10.75 -0.34 -2.07
CA LYS A 225 11.36 -0.04 -3.38
C LYS A 225 12.42 1.05 -3.29
N ARG A 226 12.01 2.26 -2.90
CA ARG A 226 12.88 3.45 -2.92
C ARG A 226 12.76 4.30 -1.68
N ILE A 227 13.86 4.95 -1.33
CA ILE A 227 13.91 6.02 -0.32
C ILE A 227 14.44 7.27 -0.98
N ILE A 228 13.65 8.33 -0.93
CA ILE A 228 14.02 9.60 -1.53
C ILE A 228 14.81 10.41 -0.52
N GLN A 229 16.14 10.44 -0.69
CA GLN A 229 17.10 10.99 0.28
C GLN A 229 16.77 12.41 0.77
N GLN A 230 16.26 13.27 -0.11
CA GLN A 230 15.89 14.65 0.23
C GLN A 230 14.67 14.77 1.16
N HIS A 231 13.98 13.65 1.45
CA HIS A 231 12.77 13.57 2.26
C HIS A 231 12.95 12.71 3.53
N VAL A 232 14.20 12.42 3.90
CA VAL A 232 14.59 11.81 5.18
C VAL A 232 15.63 12.70 5.87
N SER A 233 15.75 12.60 7.19
CA SER A 233 16.81 13.29 7.95
C SER A 233 17.98 12.39 8.34
N GLY A 234 17.96 11.12 7.88
CA GLY A 234 18.98 10.12 8.17
C GLY A 234 18.37 8.73 8.35
N TRP A 235 18.99 7.95 9.24
CA TRP A 235 18.57 6.59 9.59
C TRP A 235 17.74 6.57 10.87
N GLY A 236 17.12 5.42 11.16
CA GLY A 236 16.46 5.19 12.45
C GLY A 236 15.12 5.91 12.60
N LEU A 237 14.69 6.07 13.86
CA LEU A 237 13.31 6.41 14.18
C LEU A 237 12.99 7.90 14.07
N ASP A 238 13.98 8.78 14.18
CA ASP A 238 13.76 10.22 14.28
C ASP A 238 13.40 10.87 12.94
N GLY A 239 13.81 10.27 11.82
CA GLY A 239 13.46 10.75 10.49
C GLY A 239 13.94 9.88 9.32
N GLY A 240 14.22 8.60 9.57
CA GLY A 240 14.48 7.61 8.54
C GLY A 240 13.27 6.73 8.22
N ALA A 241 13.36 5.99 7.12
CA ALA A 241 12.42 4.92 6.81
C ALA A 241 12.79 3.67 7.60
N ALA A 242 11.81 2.90 8.09
CA ALA A 242 12.14 1.74 8.91
C ALA A 242 11.08 0.63 8.97
N VAL A 243 11.53 -0.59 9.26
CA VAL A 243 10.70 -1.69 9.78
C VAL A 243 11.14 -1.96 11.23
N VAL A 244 10.22 -1.88 12.18
CA VAL A 244 10.54 -1.77 13.61
C VAL A 244 9.67 -2.70 14.45
N ASN A 245 10.28 -3.49 15.35
CA ASN A 245 9.56 -4.38 16.28
C ASN A 245 8.58 -5.34 15.58
N SER A 246 8.86 -5.73 14.34
CA SER A 246 7.95 -6.53 13.51
C SER A 246 8.31 -8.01 13.55
N THR A 247 7.40 -8.88 13.14
CA THR A 247 7.62 -10.32 13.01
C THR A 247 7.25 -10.75 11.59
N MET A 248 8.22 -11.33 10.89
CA MET A 248 8.05 -11.93 9.56
C MET A 248 8.09 -13.44 9.72
N VAL A 249 7.09 -14.15 9.19
CA VAL A 249 6.97 -15.60 9.26
C VAL A 249 6.93 -16.16 7.85
N GLY A 250 7.95 -16.93 7.50
CA GLY A 250 8.14 -17.49 6.15
C GLY A 250 7.09 -18.55 5.83
N HIS A 251 6.81 -19.45 6.76
CA HIS A 251 5.71 -20.39 6.63
C HIS A 251 5.10 -20.79 7.98
N VAL A 252 3.81 -21.13 7.91
CA VAL A 252 2.96 -21.76 8.92
C VAL A 252 2.09 -22.74 8.15
N ASP A 253 2.31 -24.03 8.34
CA ASP A 253 1.68 -25.09 7.53
C ASP A 253 0.17 -25.19 7.79
N GLU A 254 -0.31 -24.75 8.95
CA GLU A 254 -1.71 -24.68 9.35
C GLU A 254 -2.55 -23.75 8.46
N LEU A 255 -1.91 -22.85 7.69
CA LEU A 255 -2.58 -22.02 6.71
C LEU A 255 -2.84 -22.75 5.37
N GLY A 256 -2.44 -24.01 5.24
CA GLY A 256 -2.89 -24.91 4.17
C GLY A 256 -2.29 -24.63 2.78
N LEU A 257 -1.17 -23.92 2.69
CA LEU A 257 -0.50 -23.60 1.42
C LEU A 257 0.45 -24.70 0.91
N GLY A 258 0.63 -25.77 1.70
CA GLY A 258 1.46 -26.93 1.38
C GLY A 258 2.85 -26.91 2.00
N SER A 259 3.43 -28.10 2.19
CA SER A 259 4.69 -28.32 2.93
C SER A 259 5.94 -27.76 2.25
N ASN A 260 5.83 -27.30 1.01
CA ASN A 260 6.93 -26.66 0.27
C ASN A 260 6.79 -25.13 0.21
N TYR A 261 5.64 -24.59 0.64
CA TYR A 261 5.37 -23.16 0.56
C TYR A 261 6.25 -22.37 1.51
N CYS A 262 6.82 -21.26 1.05
CA CYS A 262 7.47 -20.30 1.94
C CYS A 262 7.40 -18.92 1.29
N THR A 263 7.11 -17.89 2.08
CA THR A 263 7.26 -16.49 1.67
C THR A 263 8.67 -16.29 1.11
N ALA A 264 8.79 -15.84 -0.14
CA ALA A 264 10.09 -15.77 -0.79
C ALA A 264 11.08 -14.92 0.04
N ARG A 265 10.68 -13.75 0.52
CA ARG A 265 11.51 -12.89 1.39
C ARG A 265 10.74 -12.33 2.60
N GLY A 266 11.33 -12.33 3.78
CA GLY A 266 10.72 -11.67 4.95
C GLY A 266 10.65 -10.15 4.77
N VAL A 267 11.80 -9.54 4.50
CA VAL A 267 11.93 -8.12 4.13
C VAL A 267 12.74 -8.01 2.84
N ILE A 268 12.23 -7.27 1.86
CA ILE A 268 12.98 -6.84 0.68
C ILE A 268 13.40 -5.39 0.91
N LEU A 269 14.71 -5.15 0.99
CA LEU A 269 15.34 -3.85 1.22
C LEU A 269 15.23 -2.96 -0.03
N PRO A 270 15.20 -1.62 0.11
CA PRO A 270 15.11 -0.71 -1.02
C PRO A 270 16.41 -0.65 -1.83
N LEU A 271 16.33 -0.04 -3.01
CA LEU A 271 17.48 0.25 -3.86
C LEU A 271 18.37 1.38 -3.31
N ASP A 272 17.77 2.31 -2.57
CA ASP A 272 18.43 3.47 -2.00
C ASP A 272 18.84 3.19 -0.54
N ASP A 273 19.90 3.85 -0.06
CA ASP A 273 20.29 3.82 1.36
C ASP A 273 19.21 4.46 2.26
N GLY A 274 19.26 4.23 3.58
CA GLY A 274 18.45 4.98 4.55
C GLY A 274 17.24 4.24 5.14
N MET A 275 17.11 2.92 4.91
CA MET A 275 16.11 2.09 5.60
C MET A 275 16.73 1.34 6.77
N SER A 276 16.15 1.47 7.97
CA SER A 276 16.52 0.65 9.12
C SER A 276 15.60 -0.55 9.32
N VAL A 277 16.16 -1.72 9.61
CA VAL A 277 15.40 -2.88 10.13
C VAL A 277 15.79 -3.08 11.59
N ILE A 278 14.86 -2.82 12.51
CA ILE A 278 15.13 -2.70 13.95
C ILE A 278 14.25 -3.69 14.71
N ASN A 279 14.85 -4.48 15.62
CA ASN A 279 14.15 -5.41 16.51
C ASN A 279 13.12 -6.31 15.80
N THR A 280 13.40 -6.69 14.55
CA THR A 280 12.48 -7.47 13.72
C THR A 280 12.84 -8.95 13.78
N LYS A 281 11.84 -9.79 14.07
CA LYS A 281 11.99 -11.24 14.18
C LYS A 281 11.67 -11.90 12.84
N PHE A 282 12.46 -12.90 12.48
CA PHE A 282 12.22 -13.74 11.31
C PHE A 282 12.03 -15.18 11.79
N VAL A 283 10.94 -15.80 11.38
CA VAL A 283 10.52 -17.14 11.84
C VAL A 283 10.28 -18.00 10.61
N ASN A 284 10.75 -19.26 10.62
CA ASN A 284 10.45 -20.25 9.58
C ASN A 284 10.87 -19.84 8.14
N PHE A 285 12.09 -19.29 7.99
CA PHE A 285 12.75 -19.10 6.69
C PHE A 285 13.83 -20.17 6.48
N ASP A 286 13.44 -21.43 6.58
CA ASP A 286 14.29 -22.62 6.59
C ASP A 286 14.08 -23.54 5.37
N ARG A 287 13.17 -23.18 4.45
CA ARG A 287 12.94 -23.88 3.18
C ARG A 287 13.86 -23.32 2.09
N SER A 288 14.28 -24.16 1.15
CA SER A 288 15.21 -23.78 0.07
C SER A 288 14.69 -22.68 -0.86
N SER A 289 13.37 -22.45 -0.88
CA SER A 289 12.71 -21.43 -1.69
C SER A 289 12.71 -20.02 -1.07
N CYS A 290 13.07 -19.86 0.21
CA CYS A 290 12.93 -18.60 0.92
C CYS A 290 14.18 -18.13 1.67
N ALA A 291 14.19 -16.83 1.99
CA ALA A 291 15.22 -16.20 2.81
C ALA A 291 14.62 -15.09 3.66
N ALA A 292 15.21 -14.82 4.83
CA ALA A 292 14.70 -13.77 5.73
C ALA A 292 14.79 -12.37 5.11
N ILE A 293 15.90 -12.06 4.43
CA ILE A 293 16.18 -10.75 3.83
C ILE A 293 16.50 -10.92 2.35
N GLY A 294 15.96 -10.02 1.52
CA GLY A 294 16.35 -9.80 0.14
C GLY A 294 16.57 -8.32 -0.13
N VAL A 295 17.01 -7.99 -1.34
CA VAL A 295 17.19 -6.61 -1.80
C VAL A 295 16.28 -6.40 -3.00
N ALA A 296 15.75 -5.20 -3.18
CA ALA A 296 14.92 -4.85 -4.31
C ALA A 296 15.70 -5.12 -5.60
N GLU A 297 15.10 -5.91 -6.46
CA GLU A 297 15.66 -6.19 -7.77
C GLU A 297 14.94 -5.31 -8.79
N ILE A 298 15.72 -4.63 -9.64
CA ILE A 298 15.19 -4.13 -10.90
C ILE A 298 15.07 -5.35 -11.79
N VAL A 299 13.88 -5.94 -11.83
CA VAL A 299 13.48 -6.87 -12.89
C VAL A 299 13.03 -6.01 -14.06
N GLY A 300 13.98 -5.63 -14.90
CA GLY A 300 13.74 -4.84 -16.10
C GLY A 300 14.69 -5.28 -17.20
N THR A 301 14.18 -5.42 -18.41
CA THR A 301 14.98 -5.61 -19.63
C THR A 301 15.76 -4.33 -19.89
N CYS A 302 17.05 -4.33 -19.60
CA CYS A 302 17.93 -3.26 -20.05
C CYS A 302 18.35 -3.50 -21.51
N ILE A 303 18.48 -2.43 -22.29
CA ILE A 303 19.09 -2.47 -23.61
C ILE A 303 20.43 -1.75 -23.50
N ALA A 304 21.51 -2.45 -23.80
CA ALA A 304 22.86 -1.87 -23.84
C ALA A 304 23.40 -1.96 -25.28
N ARG A 305 23.92 -0.84 -25.78
CA ARG A 305 24.57 -0.74 -27.10
C ARG A 305 26.07 -0.74 -26.94
N PHE A 306 26.74 -1.64 -27.65
CA PHE A 306 28.17 -1.81 -27.62
C PHE A 306 28.78 -1.43 -28.96
N SER A 307 29.98 -0.85 -28.94
CA SER A 307 30.81 -0.59 -30.12
C SER A 307 32.28 -0.74 -29.73
N GLY A 308 33.07 -1.41 -30.57
CA GLY A 308 34.51 -1.56 -30.41
C GLY A 308 34.95 -2.50 -29.28
N ILE A 309 34.14 -3.51 -28.92
CA ILE A 309 34.44 -4.40 -27.79
C ILE A 309 35.47 -5.47 -28.17
N GLN A 310 36.54 -5.57 -27.39
CA GLN A 310 37.59 -6.58 -27.56
C GLN A 310 37.70 -7.45 -26.30
N TYR A 311 37.75 -8.77 -26.47
CA TYR A 311 37.90 -9.72 -25.37
C TYR A 311 39.26 -10.43 -25.44
N TYR A 312 40.01 -10.44 -24.34
CA TYR A 312 41.27 -11.19 -24.22
C TYR A 312 41.17 -12.17 -23.04
N GLN A 313 41.47 -13.45 -23.28
CA GLN A 313 41.47 -14.52 -22.27
C GLN A 313 40.21 -14.56 -21.35
N SER A 314 39.04 -14.24 -21.92
CA SER A 314 37.77 -14.15 -21.18
C SER A 314 36.80 -15.24 -21.62
N PRO A 315 36.81 -16.44 -20.98
CA PRO A 315 35.97 -17.56 -21.39
C PRO A 315 34.48 -17.35 -21.07
N ASN A 316 34.17 -16.54 -20.06
CA ASN A 316 32.80 -16.19 -19.66
C ASN A 316 32.57 -14.70 -19.89
N LYS A 317 31.84 -14.34 -20.96
CA LYS A 317 31.71 -12.95 -21.44
C LYS A 317 30.51 -12.20 -20.89
N ALA A 318 29.50 -12.92 -20.41
CA ALA A 318 28.33 -12.36 -19.75
C ALA A 318 27.67 -13.42 -18.85
N TRP A 319 26.93 -12.97 -17.85
CA TRP A 319 26.14 -13.80 -16.96
C TRP A 319 24.78 -13.15 -16.74
N PHE A 320 23.72 -13.94 -16.85
CA PHE A 320 22.34 -13.50 -16.68
C PHE A 320 21.62 -14.46 -15.73
N ARG A 321 20.73 -13.91 -14.90
CA ARG A 321 19.93 -14.61 -13.91
C ARG A 321 18.80 -15.43 -14.55
N TRP A 322 18.29 -15.03 -15.72
CA TRP A 322 17.27 -15.77 -16.49
C TRP A 322 17.26 -15.39 -17.98
N GLU A 323 16.52 -16.15 -18.80
CA GLU A 323 16.37 -15.91 -20.24
C GLU A 323 15.61 -14.59 -20.52
N HIS A 324 16.16 -13.73 -21.38
CA HIS A 324 15.68 -12.37 -21.68
C HIS A 324 15.86 -11.31 -20.57
N GLU A 325 16.83 -11.46 -19.67
CA GLU A 325 17.14 -10.41 -18.69
C GLU A 325 17.66 -9.11 -19.33
N VAL A 326 18.39 -9.19 -20.45
CA VAL A 326 18.96 -8.03 -21.15
C VAL A 326 19.00 -8.28 -22.65
N ALA A 327 18.89 -7.21 -23.45
CA ALA A 327 19.22 -7.23 -24.87
C ALA A 327 20.54 -6.48 -25.10
N LEU A 328 21.58 -7.22 -25.49
CA LEU A 328 22.87 -6.66 -25.90
C LEU A 328 22.84 -6.45 -27.42
N VAL A 329 23.04 -5.22 -27.87
CA VAL A 329 23.05 -4.88 -29.29
C VAL A 329 24.46 -4.43 -29.66
N ASP A 330 25.16 -5.24 -30.44
CA ASP A 330 26.39 -4.85 -31.10
C ASP A 330 26.05 -3.92 -32.27
N THR A 331 26.64 -2.74 -32.29
CA THR A 331 26.31 -1.69 -33.27
C THR A 331 27.34 -1.59 -34.39
N ASP A 332 28.47 -2.30 -34.30
CA ASP A 332 29.52 -2.27 -35.31
C ASP A 332 29.97 -3.65 -35.83
N GLY A 333 29.49 -4.75 -35.24
CA GLY A 333 29.52 -6.08 -35.86
C GLY A 333 30.72 -6.93 -35.49
#